data_AF-A0A1I4YM46-F1
#
_entry.id   AF-A0A1I4YM46-F1
#
_cell.length_a   1.000
_cell.length_b   1.000
_cell.length_c   1.000
_cell.angle_alpha   90.00
_cell.angle_beta   90.00
_cell.angle_gamma   90.00
#
_symmetry.space_group_name_H-M   'P 1'
#
loop_
_entity.id
_entity.type
_entity.pdbx_description
1 polymer ?
#
loop_
_entity_poly.entity_id
_entity_poly.type
_entity_poly.pdbx_seq_one_letter_code
_entity_poly.pdbx_strand_id
1 'polypeptide(L)'
;MANIIKSPKKEKDPKAESQKIIDNHEKAALHHEKAAKLHHEAAKFQKEGNSTMACGCNCKAKNESDLAKKIQKKNKKNNLRLHRTLARI
;
A
#
# COMPACT_ATOMS: atom_id res chain seq x y z
N MET A 1 27.39 32.23 -24.62
CA MET A 1 26.10 31.56 -24.86
C MET A 1 26.08 30.27 -24.04
N ALA A 2 25.33 30.21 -22.94
CA ALA A 2 25.34 29.06 -22.04
C ALA A 2 24.48 27.93 -22.62
N ASN A 3 25.12 26.81 -22.94
CA ASN A 3 24.47 25.64 -23.53
C ASN A 3 23.80 24.83 -22.40
N ILE A 4 22.48 24.98 -22.25
CA ILE A 4 21.70 24.25 -21.25
C ILE A 4 21.48 22.84 -21.79
N ILE A 5 22.35 21.90 -21.40
CA ILE A 5 22.15 20.47 -21.64
C ILE A 5 20.94 20.04 -20.81
N LYS A 6 19.76 20.03 -21.42
CA LYS A 6 18.55 19.42 -20.84
C LYS A 6 18.84 17.94 -20.61
N SER A 7 18.93 17.55 -19.34
CA SER A 7 19.05 16.16 -18.92
C SER A 7 17.89 15.35 -19.52
N PRO A 8 18.14 14.19 -20.13
CA PRO A 8 17.08 13.36 -20.69
C PRO A 8 16.13 12.95 -19.56
N LYS A 9 14.84 13.21 -19.75
CA LYS A 9 13.78 12.68 -18.89
C LYS A 9 13.94 11.17 -18.92
N LYS A 10 14.32 10.56 -17.78
CA LYS A 10 14.31 9.10 -17.62
C LYS A 10 12.89 8.61 -17.88
N GLU A 11 12.64 8.15 -19.11
CA GLU A 11 11.46 7.34 -19.42
C GLU A 11 11.52 6.13 -18.50
N LYS A 12 10.53 6.03 -17.62
CA LYS A 12 10.41 4.88 -16.75
C LYS A 12 9.79 3.78 -17.60
N ASP A 13 10.51 2.67 -17.71
CA ASP A 13 10.00 1.49 -18.41
C ASP A 13 8.61 1.14 -17.89
N PRO A 14 7.59 1.04 -18.76
CA PRO A 14 6.22 0.73 -18.34
C PRO A 14 6.15 -0.64 -17.65
N LYS A 15 7.03 -1.59 -18.02
CA LYS A 15 7.18 -2.88 -17.33
C LYS A 15 7.62 -2.72 -15.87
N ALA A 16 8.56 -1.81 -15.59
CA ALA A 16 9.03 -1.54 -14.24
C ALA A 16 7.99 -0.78 -13.39
N GLU A 17 7.12 0.03 -14.01
CA GLU A 17 5.97 0.64 -13.33
C GLU A 17 4.86 -0.37 -13.01
N SER A 18 4.60 -1.32 -13.91
CA SER A 18 3.65 -2.43 -13.66
C SER A 18 4.09 -3.34 -12.53
N GLN A 19 5.37 -3.72 -12.47
CA GLN A 19 5.88 -4.55 -11.37
C GLN A 19 5.71 -3.87 -10.00
N LYS A 20 5.98 -2.55 -9.92
CA LYS A 20 5.76 -1.78 -8.68
C LYS A 20 4.30 -1.74 -8.24
N ILE A 21 3.35 -1.78 -9.18
CA ILE A 21 1.93 -1.84 -8.85
C ILE A 21 1.60 -3.20 -8.23
N ILE A 22 2.12 -4.29 -8.80
CA ILE A 22 1.96 -5.66 -8.30
C ILE A 22 2.55 -5.78 -6.89
N ASP A 23 3.82 -5.39 -6.69
CA ASP A 23 4.49 -5.47 -5.38
C ASP A 23 3.73 -4.70 -4.29
N ASN A 24 3.15 -3.55 -4.64
CA ASN A 24 2.36 -2.77 -3.70
C ASN A 24 1.00 -3.41 -3.42
N HIS A 25 0.38 -4.13 -4.37
CA HIS A 25 -0.83 -4.90 -4.11
C HIS A 25 -0.56 -6.04 -3.14
N GLU A 26 0.52 -6.79 -3.35
CA GLU A 26 0.98 -7.85 -2.45
C GLU A 26 1.24 -7.32 -1.04
N LYS A 27 1.96 -6.20 -0.92
CA LYS A 27 2.21 -5.55 0.38
C LYS A 27 0.91 -5.10 1.06
N ALA A 28 -0.02 -4.51 0.31
CA ALA A 28 -1.31 -4.11 0.86
C ALA A 28 -2.11 -5.32 1.36
N ALA A 29 -2.09 -6.45 0.63
CA ALA A 29 -2.72 -7.69 1.06
C ALA A 29 -2.11 -8.21 2.36
N LEU A 30 -0.79 -8.21 2.48
CA LEU A 30 -0.08 -8.65 3.68
C LEU A 30 -0.46 -7.83 4.94
N HIS A 31 -0.65 -6.53 4.79
CA HIS A 31 -1.14 -5.68 5.89
C HIS A 31 -2.59 -5.99 6.27
N HIS A 32 -3.46 -6.27 5.29
CA HIS A 32 -4.84 -6.70 5.56
C HIS A 32 -4.90 -8.06 6.26
N GLU A 33 -4.06 -9.02 5.86
CA GLU A 33 -3.96 -10.31 6.54
C GLU A 33 -3.54 -10.15 8.01
N LYS A 34 -2.54 -9.29 8.27
CA LYS A 34 -2.13 -8.96 9.65
C LYS A 34 -3.25 -8.31 10.45
N ALA A 35 -3.97 -7.36 9.86
CA ALA A 35 -5.12 -6.72 10.50
C ALA A 35 -6.22 -7.74 10.84
N ALA A 36 -6.52 -8.66 9.91
CA ALA A 36 -7.49 -9.73 10.13
C ALA A 36 -7.08 -10.65 11.28
N LYS A 37 -5.81 -11.09 11.32
CA LYS A 37 -5.26 -11.90 12.42
C LYS A 37 -5.42 -11.20 13.78
N LEU A 38 -5.10 -9.91 13.85
CA LEU A 38 -5.24 -9.11 15.06
C LEU A 38 -6.71 -8.95 15.49
N HIS A 39 -7.66 -8.82 14.55
CA HIS A 39 -9.08 -8.83 14.88
C HIS A 39 -9.55 -10.19 15.40
N HIS A 40 -9.04 -11.29 14.84
CA HIS A 40 -9.32 -12.63 15.36
C HIS A 40 -8.76 -12.81 16.79
N GLU A 41 -7.55 -12.32 17.06
CA GLU A 41 -6.98 -12.32 18.42
C GLU A 41 -7.78 -11.44 19.38
N ALA A 42 -8.21 -10.25 18.95
CA ALA A 42 -9.06 -9.39 19.76
C ALA A 42 -10.38 -10.10 20.13
N ALA A 43 -10.98 -10.84 19.18
CA ALA A 43 -12.18 -11.62 19.45
C ALA A 43 -11.93 -12.76 20.46
N LYS A 44 -10.75 -13.39 20.44
CA LYS A 44 -10.36 -14.39 21.46
C LYS A 44 -10.22 -13.75 22.85
N PHE A 45 -9.48 -12.65 22.97
CA PHE A 45 -9.34 -11.93 24.24
C PHE A 45 -10.67 -11.43 24.79
N GLN A 46 -11.59 -11.00 23.92
CA GLN A 46 -12.92 -10.61 24.32
C GLN A 46 -13.74 -11.77 24.88
N LYS A 47 -13.61 -12.98 24.30
CA LYS A 47 -14.23 -14.21 24.84
C LYS A 47 -13.66 -14.60 26.20
N GLU A 48 -12.37 -14.35 26.42
CA GLU A 48 -11.67 -14.59 27.69
C GLU A 48 -11.94 -13.49 28.74
N GLY A 49 -12.71 -12.45 28.40
CA GLY A 49 -13.02 -11.33 29.28
C GLY A 49 -11.90 -10.29 29.40
N ASN A 50 -10.80 -10.44 28.67
CA ASN A 50 -9.66 -9.52 28.69
C ASN A 50 -9.85 -8.36 27.70
N SER A 51 -10.66 -7.39 28.11
CA SER A 51 -11.02 -6.22 27.29
C SER A 51 -9.82 -5.31 26.97
N THR A 52 -8.82 -5.23 27.85
CA THR A 52 -7.61 -4.43 27.64
C THR A 52 -6.77 -4.97 26.49
N MET A 53 -6.56 -6.29 26.46
CA MET A 53 -5.82 -6.94 25.39
C MET A 53 -6.58 -6.91 24.07
N ALA A 54 -7.91 -7.07 24.11
CA ALA A 54 -8.76 -6.93 22.92
C ALA A 54 -8.67 -5.51 22.32
N CYS A 55 -8.69 -4.47 23.15
CA CYS A 55 -8.50 -3.09 22.73
C CYS A 55 -7.12 -2.88 22.09
N GLY A 56 -6.05 -3.40 22.72
CA GLY A 56 -4.70 -3.34 22.18
C GLY A 56 -4.57 -3.99 20.79
N CYS A 57 -5.17 -5.17 20.60
CA CYS A 57 -5.20 -5.83 19.30
C CYS A 57 -5.99 -5.06 18.25
N ASN A 58 -7.14 -4.46 18.61
CA ASN A 58 -7.92 -3.62 17.69
C ASN A 58 -7.16 -2.36 17.26
N CYS A 59 -6.44 -1.71 18.18
CA CYS A 59 -5.57 -0.56 17.85
C CYS A 59 -4.47 -0.95 16.85
N LYS A 60 -3.82 -2.10 17.07
CA LYS A 60 -2.82 -2.63 16.14
C LYS A 60 -3.43 -2.96 14.77
N ALA A 61 -4.61 -3.59 14.75
CA ALA A 61 -5.32 -3.94 13.51
C ALA A 61 -5.69 -2.69 12.68
N LYS A 62 -6.10 -1.62 13.36
CA LYS A 62 -6.39 -0.32 12.72
C LYS A 62 -5.14 0.27 12.07
N ASN A 63 -4.00 0.24 12.77
CA ASN A 63 -2.73 0.74 12.23
C ASN A 63 -2.32 -0.01 10.96
N GLU A 64 -2.41 -1.34 10.97
CA GLU A 64 -2.13 -2.17 9.78
C GLU A 64 -3.10 -1.85 8.62
N SER A 65 -4.39 -1.67 8.93
CA SER A 65 -5.39 -1.27 7.94
C SER A 65 -5.09 0.11 7.32
N ASP A 66 -4.60 1.06 8.11
CA ASP A 66 -4.23 2.39 7.64
C ASP A 66 -2.96 2.36 6.78
N LEU A 67 -2.00 1.48 7.08
CA LEU A 67 -0.83 1.22 6.22
C LEU A 67 -1.26 0.64 4.87
N ALA A 68 -2.16 -0.34 4.86
CA ALA A 68 -2.70 -0.92 3.63
C ALA A 68 -3.38 0.15 2.76
N LYS A 69 -4.22 1.03 3.36
CA LYS A 69 -4.86 2.15 2.65
C LYS A 69 -3.84 3.12 2.04
N LYS A 70 -2.76 3.44 2.76
CA LYS A 70 -1.69 4.31 2.23
C LYS A 70 -1.02 3.70 1.00
N ILE A 71 -0.79 2.39 1.00
CA ILE A 71 -0.19 1.67 -0.14
C ILE A 71 -1.17 1.63 -1.32
N GLN A 72 -2.45 1.32 -1.08
CA GLN A 72 -3.49 1.37 -2.11
C GLN A 72 -3.60 2.76 -2.76
N LYS A 73 -3.53 3.83 -1.95
CA LYS A 73 -3.55 5.22 -2.46
C LYS A 73 -2.32 5.52 -3.33
N LYS A 74 -1.15 4.99 -2.99
CA LYS A 74 0.06 5.09 -3.83
C LYS A 74 -0.12 4.32 -5.14
N ASN A 75 -0.71 3.12 -5.09
CA ASN A 75 -1.01 2.34 -6.28
C ASN A 75 -1.97 3.02 -7.24
N LYS A 76 -3.06 3.62 -6.74
CA LYS A 76 -3.99 4.37 -7.59
C LYS A 76 -3.29 5.49 -8.36
N LYS A 77 -2.35 6.21 -7.72
CA LYS A 77 -1.54 7.25 -8.38
C LYS A 77 -0.59 6.68 -9.44
N ASN A 78 0.07 5.56 -9.15
CA ASN A 78 0.99 4.91 -10.08
C ASN A 78 0.25 4.33 -11.29
N ASN A 79 -0.88 3.68 -11.06
CA ASN A 79 -1.74 3.15 -12.12
C ASN A 79 -2.30 4.27 -13.02
N LEU A 80 -2.75 5.39 -12.42
CA LEU A 80 -3.17 6.57 -13.19
C LEU A 80 -2.03 7.15 -14.05
N ARG A 81 -0.80 7.16 -13.52
CA ARG A 81 0.38 7.62 -14.25
C ARG A 81 0.68 6.71 -15.44
N LEU A 82 0.65 5.39 -15.23
CA LEU A 82 0.86 4.39 -16.29
C LEU A 82 -0.20 4.51 -17.40
N HIS A 83 -1.48 4.66 -17.06
CA HIS A 83 -2.52 4.88 -18.06
C HIS A 83 -2.33 6.19 -18.84
N ARG A 84 -1.88 7.26 -18.18
CA ARG A 84 -1.59 8.54 -18.86
C ARG A 84 -0.37 8.49 -19.77
N THR A 85 0.63 7.67 -19.48
CA THR A 85 1.79 7.49 -20.35
C THR A 85 1.45 6.60 -21.54
N LEU A 86 0.66 5.55 -21.34
CA LEU A 86 0.20 4.67 -22.43
C LEU A 86 -0.79 5.36 -23.39
N ALA A 87 -1.65 6.26 -22.89
CA ALA A 87 -2.61 7.00 -23.72
C ALA A 87 -2.02 8.17 -24.53
N ARG A 88 -0.70 8.39 -24.48
CA ARG A 88 0.02 9.42 -25.25
C ARG A 88 0.77 8.86 -26.47
N ILE A 89 0.72 7.54 -26.67
CA ILE A 89 1.22 6.83 -27.84
C ILE A 89 0.02 6.67 -28.80
#